data_AF-A0A935HQ29-F1
#
_entry.id   AF-A0A935HQ29-F1
#
_cell.length_a   1.000
_cell.length_b   1.000
_cell.length_c   1.000
_cell.angle_alpha   90.00
_cell.angle_beta   90.00
_cell.angle_gamma   90.00
#
_symmetry.space_group_name_H-M   'P 1'
#
loop_
_entity.id
_entity.type
_entity.pdbx_description
1 polymer ?
#
loop_
_entity_poly.entity_id
_entity_poly.type
_entity_poly.pdbx_seq_one_letter_code
_entity_poly.pdbx_strand_id
1 'polypeptide(L)'
;MKKHILLYTLILLIFSVFSSCKKSVIDDNFYNPEKAVTADVPRLYAGIFAHEKVMPRYWNLYTFHIPVLGTYSQTSGYTNGKGVYEQPTNYTGTRWDYFFTHDIAIYRELEKYYNKLQSDAEKEGYKLFLETARIFLYDQATQIVDLFGDIPFTKSGGLNAEGKIILPSYDKQSELYGSALTELKRISDYLATISPSSFYGNQLKAYDYVNGGDLIKWRKYCNSLILRLAMRTSFKDENASKTLIQTILGNPSTYPIINTSSESAVIQANSLTSSLLPSDKNEVRNGFGVNPFAPGKMVNDIMLPSNDLV
;
A
#
# COMPACT_ATOMS: atom_id res chain seq x y z
N MET A 1 17.52 -58.55 19.02
CA MET A 1 17.78 -57.87 17.73
C MET A 1 16.68 -56.86 17.33
N LYS A 2 15.39 -57.22 17.30
CA LYS A 2 14.29 -56.28 16.92
C LYS A 2 14.17 -55.01 17.77
N LYS A 3 14.42 -55.07 19.10
CA LYS A 3 14.38 -53.89 20.00
C LYS A 3 15.50 -52.88 19.73
N HIS A 4 16.67 -53.33 19.30
CA HIS A 4 17.78 -52.43 18.97
C HIS A 4 17.60 -51.78 17.60
N ILE A 5 17.02 -52.49 16.63
CA ILE A 5 16.69 -51.92 15.31
C ILE A 5 15.69 -50.76 15.46
N LEU A 6 14.64 -50.93 16.28
CA LEU A 6 13.67 -49.86 16.58
C LEU A 6 14.31 -48.64 17.26
N LEU A 7 15.23 -48.86 18.20
CA LEU A 7 15.95 -47.79 18.89
C LEU A 7 16.88 -47.02 17.94
N TYR A 8 17.59 -47.73 17.05
CA TYR A 8 18.46 -47.11 16.05
C TYR A 8 17.66 -46.35 14.98
N THR A 9 16.51 -46.85 14.54
CA THR A 9 15.62 -46.09 13.63
C THR A 9 15.04 -44.85 14.28
N LEU A 10 14.72 -44.87 15.58
CA LEU A 10 14.20 -43.70 16.30
C LEU A 10 15.28 -42.63 16.49
N ILE A 11 16.53 -43.03 16.75
CA ILE A 11 17.67 -42.10 16.87
C ILE A 11 18.04 -41.50 15.50
N LEU A 12 17.95 -42.26 14.42
CA LEU A 12 18.18 -41.75 13.06
C LEU A 12 17.10 -40.75 12.63
N LEU A 13 15.84 -40.97 13.03
CA LEU A 13 14.70 -40.08 12.71
C LEU A 13 14.78 -38.75 13.48
N ILE A 14 15.31 -38.76 14.71
CA ILE A 14 15.51 -37.56 15.53
C ILE A 14 16.61 -36.66 14.96
N PHE A 15 17.61 -37.22 14.28
CA PHE A 15 18.67 -36.44 13.63
C PHE A 15 18.25 -35.78 12.31
N SER A 16 17.15 -36.22 11.68
CA SER A 16 16.70 -35.68 10.40
C SER A 16 15.79 -34.43 10.48
N VAL A 17 15.44 -33.94 11.68
CA VAL A 17 14.48 -32.81 11.84
C VAL A 17 15.14 -31.46 12.16
N PHE A 18 16.46 -31.39 12.27
CA PHE A 18 17.16 -30.10 12.47
C PHE A 18 17.92 -29.63 11.23
N SER A 19 17.19 -29.37 10.14
CA SER A 19 17.62 -28.33 9.19
C SER A 19 17.27 -26.96 9.77
N SER A 20 17.83 -26.65 10.93
CA SER A 20 17.79 -25.32 11.52
C SER A 20 18.62 -24.41 10.63
N CYS A 21 18.06 -23.30 10.14
CA CYS A 21 18.82 -22.20 9.59
C CYS A 21 20.03 -21.97 10.49
N LYS A 22 21.24 -22.14 9.97
CA LYS A 22 22.47 -22.04 10.77
C LYS A 22 22.38 -20.76 11.59
N LYS A 23 22.38 -20.90 12.92
CA LYS A 23 22.28 -19.76 13.84
C LYS A 23 23.34 -18.70 13.55
N SER A 24 24.49 -19.10 12.98
CA SER A 24 25.52 -18.18 12.48
C SER A 24 25.02 -17.19 11.42
N VAL A 25 24.08 -17.56 10.54
CA VAL A 25 23.51 -16.65 9.52
C VAL A 25 22.57 -15.63 10.14
N ILE A 26 21.88 -16.02 11.23
CA ILE A 26 21.04 -15.08 11.99
C ILE A 26 21.95 -14.17 12.81
N ASP A 27 22.87 -14.73 13.60
CA ASP A 27 23.78 -13.98 14.46
C ASP A 27 24.66 -13.03 13.64
N ASP A 28 25.22 -13.44 12.50
CA ASP A 28 26.06 -12.58 11.65
C ASP A 28 25.27 -11.40 11.03
N ASN A 29 24.00 -11.61 10.70
CA ASN A 29 23.11 -10.55 10.21
C ASN A 29 22.53 -9.68 11.35
N PHE A 30 22.41 -10.24 12.56
CA PHE A 30 21.88 -9.54 13.74
C PHE A 30 22.94 -8.60 14.34
N TYR A 31 24.21 -9.02 14.35
CA TYR A 31 25.32 -8.22 14.87
C TYR A 31 25.94 -7.26 13.84
N ASN A 32 25.61 -7.41 12.56
CA ASN A 32 26.10 -6.54 11.51
C ASN A 32 24.98 -6.18 10.53
N PRO A 33 24.11 -5.21 10.88
CA PRO A 33 22.95 -4.83 10.07
C PRO A 33 23.31 -4.33 8.66
N GLU A 34 24.58 -3.97 8.40
CA GLU A 34 25.07 -3.62 7.05
C GLU A 34 25.29 -4.83 6.12
N LYS A 35 25.34 -6.06 6.67
CA LYS A 35 25.43 -7.30 5.87
C LYS A 35 24.07 -7.88 5.48
N ALA A 36 22.99 -7.42 6.12
CA ALA A 36 21.63 -7.68 5.66
C ALA A 36 21.32 -6.73 4.49
N VAL A 37 21.09 -7.28 3.29
CA VAL A 37 20.61 -6.60 2.06
C VAL A 37 20.89 -5.08 2.03
N THR A 38 21.98 -4.64 1.39
CA THR A 38 22.27 -3.21 1.23
C THR A 38 21.06 -2.51 0.59
N ALA A 39 20.41 -1.62 1.33
CA ALA A 39 19.29 -0.84 0.83
C ALA A 39 19.74 0.01 -0.37
N ASP A 40 18.93 0.02 -1.43
CA ASP A 40 19.08 0.86 -2.61
C ASP A 40 17.71 1.31 -3.12
N VAL A 41 17.70 2.23 -4.09
CA VAL A 41 16.45 2.81 -4.62
C VAL A 41 15.46 1.74 -5.08
N PRO A 42 15.82 0.75 -5.92
CA PRO A 42 14.87 -0.26 -6.36
C PRO A 42 14.31 -1.15 -5.23
N ARG A 43 15.13 -1.57 -4.27
CA ARG A 43 14.65 -2.41 -3.15
C ARG A 43 13.78 -1.64 -2.17
N LEU A 44 14.14 -0.40 -1.86
CA LEU A 44 13.31 0.47 -1.01
C LEU A 44 11.96 0.75 -1.69
N TYR A 45 11.97 1.04 -2.99
CA TYR A 45 10.77 1.21 -3.78
C TYR A 45 9.85 -0.01 -3.73
N ALA A 46 10.39 -1.21 -3.98
CA ALA A 46 9.64 -2.46 -3.85
C ALA A 46 9.06 -2.66 -2.45
N GLY A 47 9.82 -2.27 -1.42
CA GLY A 47 9.42 -2.37 -0.02
C GLY A 47 8.19 -1.53 0.34
N ILE A 48 7.97 -0.40 -0.32
CA ILE A 48 6.83 0.50 -0.03
C ILE A 48 5.49 -0.22 -0.20
N PHE A 49 5.39 -1.14 -1.15
CA PHE A 49 4.14 -1.84 -1.43
C PHE A 49 3.93 -3.06 -0.52
N ALA A 50 4.94 -3.47 0.24
CA ALA A 50 5.03 -4.78 0.87
C ALA A 50 4.44 -4.81 2.30
N HIS A 51 3.15 -4.52 2.46
CA HIS A 51 2.52 -4.60 3.78
C HIS A 51 1.04 -5.02 3.78
N GLU A 52 0.63 -5.59 4.91
CA GLU A 52 -0.71 -6.17 5.15
C GLU A 52 -1.86 -5.16 5.26
N LYS A 53 -1.56 -3.85 5.31
CA LYS A 53 -2.62 -2.82 5.36
C LYS A 53 -3.12 -2.41 3.99
N VAL A 54 -2.37 -2.77 2.95
CA VAL A 54 -2.76 -2.56 1.54
C VAL A 54 -3.13 -3.87 0.86
N MET A 55 -2.53 -4.98 1.28
CA MET A 55 -2.89 -6.30 0.77
C MET A 55 -4.04 -6.92 1.57
N PRO A 56 -4.99 -7.63 0.93
CA PRO A 56 -6.08 -8.28 1.62
C PRO A 56 -5.55 -9.44 2.48
N ARG A 57 -5.64 -9.28 3.80
CA ARG A 57 -5.25 -10.26 4.82
C ARG A 57 -6.41 -10.55 5.76
N TYR A 58 -6.46 -11.77 6.30
CA TYR A 58 -7.49 -12.18 7.26
C TYR A 58 -7.60 -11.16 8.37
N TRP A 59 -6.47 -10.86 9.02
CA TRP A 59 -6.49 -10.04 10.22
C TRP A 59 -6.93 -8.61 9.93
N ASN A 60 -6.47 -8.00 8.84
CA ASN A 60 -6.85 -6.64 8.47
C ASN A 60 -8.34 -6.53 8.07
N LEU A 61 -8.88 -7.55 7.39
CA LEU A 61 -10.32 -7.61 7.08
C LEU A 61 -11.16 -7.79 8.35
N TYR A 62 -10.78 -8.76 9.18
CA TYR A 62 -11.49 -9.15 10.40
C TYR A 62 -11.50 -8.04 11.45
N THR A 63 -10.40 -7.29 11.59
CA THR A 63 -10.22 -6.33 12.70
C THR A 63 -10.44 -4.87 12.34
N PHE A 64 -10.28 -4.51 11.05
CA PHE A 64 -10.36 -3.12 10.61
C PHE A 64 -11.38 -2.92 9.51
N HIS A 65 -11.18 -3.50 8.31
CA HIS A 65 -12.04 -3.15 7.17
C HIS A 65 -13.52 -3.48 7.40
N ILE A 66 -13.86 -4.67 7.88
CA ILE A 66 -15.27 -5.06 8.08
C ILE A 66 -15.90 -4.37 9.31
N PRO A 67 -15.33 -4.51 10.53
CA PRO A 67 -15.98 -3.96 11.72
C PRO A 67 -15.91 -2.43 11.80
N VAL A 68 -14.94 -1.78 11.16
CA VAL A 68 -14.81 -0.32 11.15
C VAL A 68 -15.42 0.26 9.88
N LEU A 69 -14.78 0.06 8.73
CA LEU A 69 -15.21 0.72 7.49
C LEU A 69 -16.55 0.15 7.00
N GLY A 70 -16.73 -1.17 7.05
CA GLY A 70 -17.94 -1.87 6.61
C GLY A 70 -19.17 -1.45 7.40
N THR A 71 -19.03 -1.35 8.72
CA THR A 71 -20.08 -0.88 9.63
C THR A 71 -20.45 0.59 9.35
N TYR A 72 -19.47 1.49 9.27
CA TYR A 72 -19.72 2.93 9.06
C TYR A 72 -20.29 3.24 7.68
N SER A 73 -19.80 2.56 6.65
CA SER A 73 -20.29 2.71 5.27
C SER A 73 -21.55 1.90 4.98
N GLN A 74 -22.00 1.08 5.93
CA GLN A 74 -23.11 0.13 5.77
C GLN A 74 -22.97 -0.78 4.55
N THR A 75 -21.72 -1.11 4.19
CA THR A 75 -21.39 -2.06 3.12
C THR A 75 -21.28 -3.50 3.63
N SER A 76 -21.28 -3.69 4.95
CA SER A 76 -21.39 -4.99 5.62
C SER A 76 -22.51 -4.94 6.63
N GLY A 77 -23.28 -6.03 6.74
CA GLY A 77 -24.30 -6.18 7.76
C GLY A 77 -23.66 -6.55 9.10
N TYR A 78 -24.24 -6.07 10.19
CA TYR A 78 -23.74 -6.29 11.54
C TYR A 78 -24.92 -6.47 12.50
N THR A 79 -24.68 -7.12 13.64
CA THR A 79 -25.71 -7.23 14.68
C THR A 79 -25.86 -5.88 15.38
N ASN A 80 -27.09 -5.36 15.44
CA ASN A 80 -27.36 -4.12 16.14
C ASN A 80 -27.17 -4.31 17.66
N GLY A 81 -26.47 -3.38 18.30
CA GLY A 81 -26.15 -3.46 19.72
C GLY A 81 -25.59 -2.14 20.24
N LYS A 82 -25.53 -2.02 21.57
CA LYS A 82 -24.80 -0.92 22.21
C LYS A 82 -23.32 -1.09 21.88
N GLY A 83 -22.69 -0.01 21.39
CA GLY A 83 -21.28 -0.03 20.99
C GLY A 83 -21.02 -0.46 19.54
N VAL A 84 -22.04 -0.57 18.68
CA VAL A 84 -21.83 -0.92 17.25
C VAL A 84 -20.90 0.05 16.52
N TYR A 85 -20.83 1.31 16.95
CA TYR A 85 -19.91 2.33 16.43
C TYR A 85 -18.73 2.61 17.37
N GLU A 86 -18.52 1.79 18.40
CA GLU A 86 -17.31 1.89 19.22
C GLU A 86 -16.13 1.36 18.42
N GLN A 87 -15.14 2.23 18.23
CA GLN A 87 -13.95 1.92 17.47
C GLN A 87 -13.01 1.03 18.31
N PRO A 88 -12.53 -0.10 17.76
CA PRO A 88 -11.47 -0.86 18.41
C PRO A 88 -10.15 -0.08 18.27
N THR A 89 -9.82 0.71 19.29
CA THR A 89 -8.71 1.67 19.29
C THR A 89 -7.35 1.05 19.02
N ASN A 90 -7.15 -0.22 19.39
CA ASN A 90 -5.93 -0.97 19.08
C ASN A 90 -5.77 -1.21 17.57
N TYR A 91 -6.85 -1.52 16.84
CA TYR A 91 -6.77 -1.81 15.40
C TYR A 91 -6.72 -0.53 14.56
N THR A 92 -7.47 0.50 14.94
CA THR A 92 -7.35 1.82 14.31
C THR A 92 -5.97 2.43 14.58
N GLY A 93 -5.46 2.32 15.82
CA GLY A 93 -4.09 2.69 16.18
C GLY A 93 -3.04 1.92 15.38
N THR A 94 -3.25 0.62 15.14
CA THR A 94 -2.34 -0.16 14.29
C THR A 94 -2.30 0.37 12.84
N ARG A 95 -3.43 0.85 12.28
CA ARG A 95 -3.43 1.48 10.94
C ARG A 95 -2.62 2.78 10.92
N TRP A 96 -2.74 3.60 11.98
CA TRP A 96 -1.93 4.79 12.18
C TRP A 96 -0.44 4.46 12.28
N ASP A 97 -0.08 3.55 13.19
CA ASP A 97 1.30 3.17 13.45
C ASP A 97 1.97 2.62 12.18
N TYR A 98 1.27 1.77 11.42
CA TYR A 98 1.81 1.21 10.17
C TYR A 98 2.10 2.29 9.13
N PHE A 99 1.23 3.28 8.95
CA PHE A 99 1.50 4.37 8.00
C PHE A 99 2.80 5.11 8.32
N PHE A 100 3.07 5.37 9.60
CA PHE A 100 4.28 6.08 10.01
C PHE A 100 5.53 5.20 10.05
N THR A 101 5.40 3.97 10.54
CA THR A 101 6.52 3.04 10.72
C THR A 101 6.88 2.26 9.46
N HIS A 102 5.99 2.21 8.47
CA HIS A 102 6.22 1.57 7.18
C HIS A 102 6.22 2.61 6.04
N ASP A 103 5.07 3.17 5.67
CA ASP A 103 4.91 3.95 4.43
C ASP A 103 5.80 5.21 4.45
N ILE A 104 5.71 6.02 5.51
CA ILE A 104 6.54 7.21 5.69
C ILE A 104 8.00 6.82 5.87
N ALA A 105 8.29 5.85 6.72
CA ALA A 105 9.67 5.44 7.03
C ALA A 105 10.44 5.00 5.77
N ILE A 106 9.86 4.09 4.98
CA ILE A 106 10.49 3.56 3.76
C ILE A 106 10.57 4.66 2.69
N TYR A 107 9.51 5.46 2.52
CA TYR A 107 9.54 6.52 1.52
C TYR A 107 10.59 7.61 1.86
N ARG A 108 10.74 7.99 3.13
CA ARG A 108 11.80 8.92 3.55
C ARG A 108 13.20 8.31 3.41
N GLU A 109 13.33 7.01 3.65
CA GLU A 109 14.57 6.29 3.38
C GLU A 109 14.90 6.31 1.88
N LEU A 110 13.92 6.05 1.02
CA LEU A 110 14.03 6.14 -0.44
C LEU A 110 14.48 7.53 -0.88
N GLU A 111 13.86 8.59 -0.34
CA GLU A 111 14.27 9.98 -0.61
C GLU A 111 15.71 10.25 -0.16
N LYS A 112 16.13 9.75 1.01
CA LYS A 112 17.51 9.89 1.49
C LYS A 112 18.50 9.24 0.52
N TYR A 113 18.24 8.02 0.04
CA TYR A 113 19.11 7.34 -0.91
C TYR A 113 19.16 8.04 -2.26
N TYR A 114 18.02 8.48 -2.77
CA TYR A 114 17.95 9.28 -3.99
C TYR A 114 18.73 10.60 -3.89
N ASN A 115 18.61 11.31 -2.76
CA ASN A 115 19.30 12.58 -2.55
C ASN A 115 20.82 12.42 -2.44
N LYS A 116 21.31 11.23 -2.06
CA LYS A 116 22.74 10.89 -2.01
C LYS A 116 23.34 10.53 -3.39
N LEU A 117 22.52 10.33 -4.42
CA LEU A 117 23.03 10.12 -5.78
C LEU A 117 23.86 11.34 -6.21
N GLN A 118 25.01 11.09 -6.83
CA GLN A 118 25.96 12.15 -7.19
C GLN A 118 25.80 12.59 -8.65
N SER A 119 25.38 11.68 -9.53
CA SER A 119 25.21 11.95 -10.95
C SER A 119 23.80 12.45 -11.28
N ASP A 120 23.70 13.51 -12.09
CA ASP A 120 22.42 13.99 -12.60
C ASP A 120 21.70 12.92 -13.45
N ALA A 121 22.46 12.11 -14.20
CA ALA A 121 21.90 11.01 -14.97
C ALA A 121 21.32 9.90 -14.07
N GLU A 122 21.92 9.67 -12.89
CA GLU A 122 21.35 8.75 -11.89
C GLU A 122 20.10 9.32 -11.25
N LYS A 123 20.11 10.61 -10.89
CA LYS A 123 18.93 11.28 -10.36
C LYS A 123 17.78 11.27 -11.36
N GLU A 124 18.02 11.62 -12.62
CA GLU A 124 17.00 11.60 -13.64
C GLU A 124 16.43 10.19 -13.84
N GLY A 125 17.29 9.17 -13.88
CA GLY A 125 16.89 7.77 -14.02
C GLY A 125 16.08 7.23 -12.84
N TYR A 126 16.51 7.50 -11.61
CA TYR A 126 15.83 7.00 -10.41
C TYR A 126 14.63 7.85 -9.97
N LYS A 127 14.43 9.03 -10.56
CA LYS A 127 13.28 9.90 -10.25
C LYS A 127 11.94 9.18 -10.48
N LEU A 128 11.83 8.32 -11.49
CA LEU A 128 10.62 7.54 -11.74
C LEU A 128 10.22 6.62 -10.58
N PHE A 129 11.19 6.10 -9.80
CA PHE A 129 10.91 5.31 -8.60
C PHE A 129 10.32 6.19 -7.49
N LEU A 130 10.90 7.37 -7.26
CA LEU A 130 10.39 8.34 -6.29
C LEU A 130 8.97 8.78 -6.62
N GLU A 131 8.73 9.18 -7.87
CA GLU A 131 7.44 9.77 -8.27
C GLU A 131 6.32 8.72 -8.28
N THR A 132 6.61 7.49 -8.71
CA THR A 132 5.61 6.40 -8.66
C THR A 132 5.34 5.93 -7.23
N ALA A 133 6.37 5.87 -6.37
CA ALA A 133 6.18 5.64 -4.94
C ALA A 133 5.37 6.76 -4.26
N ARG A 134 5.59 8.01 -4.67
CA ARG A 134 4.88 9.18 -4.15
C ARG A 134 3.38 9.14 -4.48
N ILE A 135 2.99 8.62 -5.65
CA ILE A 135 1.58 8.38 -5.97
C ILE A 135 0.93 7.48 -4.89
N PHE A 136 1.58 6.36 -4.59
CA PHE A 136 1.10 5.42 -3.58
C PHE A 136 1.09 6.02 -2.18
N LEU A 137 2.13 6.77 -1.81
CA LEU A 137 2.17 7.47 -0.53
C LEU A 137 1.00 8.43 -0.37
N TYR A 138 0.64 9.19 -1.41
CA TYR A 138 -0.53 10.07 -1.36
C TYR A 138 -1.85 9.31 -1.28
N ASP A 139 -1.97 8.16 -1.94
CA ASP A 139 -3.15 7.28 -1.76
C ASP A 139 -3.27 6.84 -0.29
N GLN A 140 -2.18 6.37 0.32
CA GLN A 140 -2.20 5.97 1.74
C GLN A 140 -2.44 7.17 2.67
N ALA A 141 -1.76 8.30 2.46
CA ALA A 141 -1.87 9.48 3.30
C ALA A 141 -3.30 10.04 3.33
N THR A 142 -3.96 10.09 2.16
CA THR A 142 -5.35 10.58 2.09
C THR A 142 -6.33 9.64 2.79
N GLN A 143 -6.08 8.33 2.78
CA GLN A 143 -6.86 7.39 3.59
C GLN A 143 -6.65 7.57 5.09
N ILE A 144 -5.42 7.88 5.55
CA ILE A 144 -5.18 8.18 6.97
C ILE A 144 -5.85 9.51 7.36
N VAL A 145 -5.77 10.52 6.50
CA VAL A 145 -6.47 11.79 6.71
C VAL A 145 -7.99 11.61 6.76
N ASP A 146 -8.56 10.72 5.96
CA ASP A 146 -9.99 10.39 6.00
C ASP A 146 -10.42 9.74 7.32
N LEU A 147 -9.49 9.10 8.04
CA LEU A 147 -9.75 8.45 9.33
C LEU A 147 -9.50 9.37 10.53
N PHE A 148 -8.46 10.20 10.48
CA PHE A 148 -7.93 10.90 11.66
C PHE A 148 -7.97 12.44 11.54
N GLY A 149 -8.28 12.98 10.35
CA GLY A 149 -8.25 14.42 10.10
C GLY A 149 -6.82 14.91 9.83
N ASP A 150 -6.37 15.89 10.60
CA ASP A 150 -5.02 16.43 10.49
C ASP A 150 -3.99 15.36 10.90
N ILE A 151 -2.89 15.23 10.16
CA ILE A 151 -1.85 14.22 10.42
C ILE A 151 -0.45 14.81 10.22
N PRO A 152 0.57 14.30 10.91
CA PRO A 152 1.95 14.58 10.51
C PRO A 152 2.24 14.02 9.12
N PHE A 153 2.75 14.83 8.18
CA PHE A 153 3.10 14.32 6.85
C PHE A 153 4.37 14.94 6.29
N THR A 154 4.36 16.24 6.00
CA THR A 154 5.48 16.97 5.38
C THR A 154 6.74 16.97 6.23
N LYS A 155 6.60 16.99 7.57
CA LYS A 155 7.71 16.94 8.53
C LYS A 155 7.94 15.57 9.15
N SER A 156 7.20 14.55 8.72
CA SER A 156 7.28 13.20 9.30
C SER A 156 8.43 12.38 8.71
N GLY A 157 8.94 11.44 9.52
CA GLY A 157 10.01 10.51 9.16
C GLY A 157 11.43 11.08 9.19
N GLY A 158 11.68 12.09 10.04
CA GLY A 158 13.00 12.72 10.21
C GLY A 158 14.13 11.74 10.58
N LEU A 159 13.82 10.65 11.28
CA LEU A 159 14.81 9.62 11.61
C LEU A 159 15.32 8.92 10.35
N ASN A 160 14.42 8.57 9.43
CA ASN A 160 14.75 7.93 8.16
C ASN A 160 15.39 8.91 7.18
N ALA A 161 14.85 10.13 7.08
CA ALA A 161 15.35 11.16 6.16
C ALA A 161 16.73 11.72 6.57
N GLU A 162 16.91 12.04 7.86
CA GLU A 162 18.02 12.85 8.37
C GLU A 162 18.80 12.21 9.52
N GLY A 163 18.38 11.04 10.02
CA GLY A 163 19.00 10.40 11.19
C GLY A 163 18.68 11.10 12.52
N LYS A 164 17.63 11.94 12.56
CA LYS A 164 17.27 12.73 13.74
C LYS A 164 15.81 12.50 14.13
N ILE A 165 15.57 12.34 15.43
CA ILE A 165 14.20 12.31 15.96
C ILE A 165 13.65 13.73 15.92
N ILE A 166 12.65 13.94 15.06
CA ILE A 166 11.90 15.20 14.94
C ILE A 166 10.48 14.88 15.39
N LEU A 167 9.92 15.71 16.29
CA LEU A 167 8.49 15.66 16.61
C LEU A 167 7.76 16.47 15.52
N PRO A 168 7.04 15.82 14.59
CA PRO A 168 6.49 16.53 13.46
C PRO A 168 5.22 17.30 13.85
N SER A 169 5.03 18.49 13.27
CA SER A 169 3.75 19.18 13.30
C SER A 169 2.70 18.41 12.50
N TYR A 170 1.44 18.62 12.85
CA TYR A 170 0.31 18.10 12.09
C TYR A 170 0.03 19.03 10.91
N ASP A 171 -0.07 18.46 9.73
CA ASP A 171 -0.50 19.16 8.53
C ASP A 171 -2.03 19.09 8.46
N LYS A 172 -2.65 20.21 8.08
CA LYS A 172 -4.11 20.27 8.01
C LYS A 172 -4.63 19.36 6.91
N GLN A 173 -5.76 18.68 7.16
CA GLN A 173 -6.45 17.86 6.17
C GLN A 173 -6.64 18.60 4.84
N SER A 174 -7.12 19.84 4.88
CA SER A 174 -7.34 20.63 3.65
C SER A 174 -6.06 20.94 2.88
N GLU A 175 -4.96 21.21 3.59
CA GLU A 175 -3.66 21.52 2.98
C GLU A 175 -3.03 20.26 2.37
N LEU A 176 -3.19 19.11 3.04
CA LEU A 176 -2.70 17.82 2.56
C LEU A 176 -3.44 17.38 1.28
N TYR A 177 -4.78 17.51 1.25
CA TYR A 177 -5.57 17.22 0.05
C TYR A 177 -5.16 18.12 -1.14
N GLY A 178 -5.03 19.43 -0.92
CA GLY A 178 -4.59 20.36 -1.96
C GLY A 178 -3.17 20.06 -2.46
N SER A 179 -2.27 19.71 -1.56
CA SER A 179 -0.89 19.30 -1.90
C SER A 179 -0.88 18.00 -2.69
N ALA A 180 -1.66 17.00 -2.29
CA ALA A 180 -1.78 15.72 -2.98
C ALA A 180 -2.28 15.91 -4.42
N LEU A 181 -3.36 16.66 -4.63
CA LEU A 181 -3.90 16.94 -5.97
C LEU A 181 -2.88 17.66 -6.86
N THR A 182 -2.17 18.65 -6.31
CA THR A 182 -1.14 19.41 -7.04
C THR A 182 0.04 18.51 -7.44
N GLU A 183 0.57 17.74 -6.49
CA GLU A 183 1.71 16.87 -6.74
C GLU A 183 1.35 15.70 -7.64
N LEU A 184 0.20 15.06 -7.47
CA LEU A 184 -0.27 14.00 -8.37
C LEU A 184 -0.40 14.52 -9.80
N LYS A 185 -0.93 15.73 -10.00
CA LYS A 185 -0.99 16.32 -11.35
C LYS A 185 0.42 16.52 -11.92
N ARG A 186 1.34 17.10 -11.15
CA ARG A 186 2.75 17.28 -11.55
C ARG A 186 3.41 15.94 -11.90
N ILE A 187 3.12 14.89 -11.13
CA ILE A 187 3.65 13.55 -11.39
C ILE A 187 3.07 13.00 -12.70
N SER A 188 1.76 13.11 -12.95
CA SER A 188 1.17 12.68 -14.23
C SER A 188 1.81 13.39 -15.42
N ASP A 189 2.05 14.71 -15.31
CA ASP A 189 2.71 15.51 -16.35
C ASP A 189 4.17 15.05 -16.56
N TYR A 190 4.90 14.76 -15.48
CA TYR A 190 6.25 14.18 -15.55
C TYR A 190 6.26 12.80 -16.22
N LEU A 191 5.37 11.90 -15.80
CA LEU A 191 5.27 10.56 -16.37
C LEU A 191 4.86 10.57 -17.85
N ALA A 192 4.21 11.64 -18.32
CA ALA A 192 3.86 11.82 -19.73
C ALA A 192 5.06 12.16 -20.62
N THR A 193 6.14 12.68 -20.04
CA THR A 193 7.30 13.23 -20.77
C THR A 193 8.57 12.40 -20.60
N ILE A 194 8.69 11.66 -19.50
CA ILE A 194 9.89 10.86 -19.22
C ILE A 194 10.04 9.69 -20.21
N SER A 195 11.28 9.49 -20.68
CA SER A 195 11.68 8.32 -21.43
C SER A 195 12.91 7.70 -20.75
N PRO A 196 12.72 6.72 -19.84
CA PRO A 196 13.84 6.17 -19.10
C PRO A 196 14.75 5.36 -20.02
N SER A 197 16.06 5.38 -19.73
CA SER A 197 16.99 4.47 -20.39
C SER A 197 16.60 3.01 -20.12
N SER A 198 17.03 2.09 -20.99
CA SER A 198 16.74 0.66 -20.81
C SER A 198 17.18 0.12 -19.45
N PHE A 199 18.25 0.68 -18.88
CA PHE A 199 18.71 0.30 -17.54
C PHE A 199 17.65 0.59 -16.47
N TYR A 200 17.21 1.84 -16.33
CA TYR A 200 16.23 2.23 -15.31
C TYR A 200 14.84 1.65 -15.58
N GLY A 201 14.43 1.56 -16.85
CA GLY A 201 13.17 0.91 -17.23
C GLY A 201 13.14 -0.57 -16.86
N ASN A 202 14.23 -1.31 -17.12
CA ASN A 202 14.33 -2.72 -16.73
C ASN A 202 14.38 -2.91 -15.22
N GLN A 203 15.05 -2.01 -14.48
CA GLN A 203 15.01 -2.03 -13.03
C GLN A 203 13.61 -1.77 -12.49
N LEU A 204 12.89 -0.75 -12.98
CA LEU A 204 11.52 -0.48 -12.52
C LEU A 204 10.64 -1.70 -12.75
N LYS A 205 10.69 -2.28 -13.95
CA LYS A 205 9.95 -3.51 -14.27
C LYS A 205 10.24 -4.67 -13.33
N ALA A 206 11.46 -4.81 -12.84
CA ALA A 206 11.85 -5.88 -11.93
C ALA A 206 11.37 -5.68 -10.48
N TYR A 207 11.19 -4.43 -10.04
CA TYR A 207 10.87 -4.08 -8.65
C TYR A 207 9.46 -3.50 -8.46
N ASP A 208 8.74 -3.19 -9.55
CA ASP A 208 7.35 -2.74 -9.52
C ASP A 208 6.37 -3.91 -9.62
N TYR A 209 5.86 -4.32 -8.46
CA TYR A 209 4.86 -5.39 -8.36
C TYR A 209 3.41 -4.90 -8.53
N VAL A 210 3.20 -3.59 -8.77
CA VAL A 210 1.88 -2.98 -8.95
C VAL A 210 1.52 -2.88 -10.43
N ASN A 211 2.41 -2.30 -11.24
CA ASN A 211 2.18 -2.05 -12.66
C ASN A 211 3.26 -2.65 -13.57
N GLY A 212 4.23 -3.40 -13.03
CA GLY A 212 5.25 -4.08 -13.83
C GLY A 212 6.16 -3.13 -14.60
N GLY A 213 6.34 -1.91 -14.12
CA GLY A 213 7.12 -0.85 -14.76
C GLY A 213 6.37 -0.13 -15.90
N ASP A 214 5.09 -0.41 -16.10
CA ASP A 214 4.28 0.25 -17.13
C ASP A 214 3.90 1.68 -16.71
N LEU A 215 4.57 2.66 -17.32
CA LEU A 215 4.34 4.08 -17.04
C LEU A 215 2.95 4.56 -17.46
N ILE A 216 2.31 3.95 -18.46
CA ILE A 216 0.95 4.29 -18.84
C ILE A 216 -0.03 3.82 -17.76
N LYS A 217 0.17 2.62 -17.20
CA LYS A 217 -0.64 2.17 -16.05
C LYS A 217 -0.43 3.03 -14.82
N TRP A 218 0.80 3.46 -14.52
CA TRP A 218 1.05 4.43 -13.44
C TRP A 218 0.34 5.77 -13.65
N ARG A 219 0.34 6.30 -14.89
CA ARG A 219 -0.44 7.50 -15.23
C ARG A 219 -1.94 7.29 -15.06
N LYS A 220 -2.46 6.14 -15.50
CA LYS A 220 -3.87 5.78 -15.31
C LYS A 220 -4.25 5.73 -13.84
N TYR A 221 -3.43 5.10 -13.00
CA TYR A 221 -3.63 5.08 -11.56
C TYR A 221 -3.58 6.50 -10.96
N CYS A 222 -2.55 7.28 -11.30
CA CYS A 222 -2.38 8.66 -10.84
C CYS A 222 -3.61 9.53 -11.16
N ASN A 223 -4.05 9.56 -12.43
CA ASN A 223 -5.18 10.38 -12.84
C ASN A 223 -6.51 9.89 -12.27
N SER A 224 -6.69 8.58 -12.11
CA SER A 224 -7.87 8.03 -11.43
C SER A 224 -7.89 8.40 -9.94
N LEU A 225 -6.73 8.45 -9.30
CA LEU A 225 -6.59 8.93 -7.93
C LEU A 225 -6.90 10.43 -7.84
N ILE A 226 -6.41 11.26 -8.78
CA ILE A 226 -6.78 12.69 -8.86
C ILE A 226 -8.30 12.85 -8.91
N LEU A 227 -9.00 12.08 -9.75
CA LEU A 227 -10.46 12.13 -9.83
C LEU A 227 -11.13 11.72 -8.52
N ARG A 228 -10.67 10.64 -7.87
CA ARG A 228 -11.20 10.19 -6.57
C ARG A 228 -11.05 11.28 -5.51
N LEU A 229 -9.87 11.89 -5.41
CA LEU A 229 -9.57 12.91 -4.42
C LEU A 229 -10.30 14.23 -4.71
N ALA A 230 -10.41 14.64 -5.98
CA ALA A 230 -11.18 15.81 -6.38
C ALA A 230 -12.68 15.65 -6.04
N MET A 231 -13.24 14.46 -6.27
CA MET A 231 -14.61 14.16 -5.83
C MET A 231 -14.75 14.17 -4.31
N ARG A 232 -13.75 13.67 -3.57
CA ARG A 232 -13.76 13.73 -2.10
C ARG A 232 -13.82 15.17 -1.59
N THR A 233 -13.14 16.10 -2.25
CA THR A 233 -13.10 17.53 -1.86
C THR A 233 -14.23 18.38 -2.43
N SER A 234 -15.14 17.80 -3.22
CA SER A 234 -16.14 18.58 -3.99
C SER A 234 -17.11 19.38 -3.13
N PHE A 235 -17.46 18.89 -1.93
CA PHE A 235 -18.33 19.63 -1.00
C PHE A 235 -17.61 20.76 -0.26
N LYS A 236 -16.27 20.75 -0.26
CA LYS A 236 -15.47 21.80 0.37
C LYS A 236 -15.17 22.94 -0.61
N ASP A 237 -14.85 22.60 -1.85
CA ASP A 237 -14.64 23.54 -2.95
C ASP A 237 -15.12 22.91 -4.26
N GLU A 238 -16.39 23.16 -4.60
CA GLU A 238 -17.03 22.59 -5.79
C GLU A 238 -16.38 23.11 -7.08
N ASN A 239 -16.06 24.41 -7.13
CA ASN A 239 -15.53 25.05 -8.34
C ASN A 239 -14.15 24.50 -8.68
N ALA A 240 -13.24 24.41 -7.71
CA ALA A 240 -11.91 23.86 -7.92
C ALA A 240 -11.98 22.38 -8.32
N SER A 241 -12.80 21.59 -7.60
CA SER A 241 -12.97 20.16 -7.86
C SER A 241 -13.53 19.90 -9.27
N LYS A 242 -14.59 20.62 -9.66
CA LYS A 242 -15.21 20.54 -10.99
C LYS A 242 -14.22 20.91 -12.09
N THR A 243 -13.47 22.00 -11.92
CA THR A 243 -12.47 22.45 -12.91
C THR A 243 -11.38 21.39 -13.12
N LEU A 244 -10.89 20.79 -12.04
CA LEU A 244 -9.87 19.75 -12.11
C LEU A 244 -10.41 18.48 -12.78
N ILE A 245 -11.61 18.04 -12.40
CA ILE A 245 -12.28 16.88 -13.01
C ILE A 245 -12.48 17.09 -14.52
N GLN A 246 -12.96 18.27 -14.93
CA GLN A 246 -13.12 18.62 -16.34
C GLN A 246 -11.77 18.65 -17.08
N THR A 247 -10.71 19.11 -16.43
CA THR A 247 -9.35 19.11 -17.01
C THR A 247 -8.87 17.68 -17.27
N ILE A 248 -9.03 16.77 -16.30
CA ILE A 248 -8.60 15.37 -16.44
C ILE A 248 -9.45 14.65 -17.48
N LEU A 249 -10.79 14.68 -17.34
CA LEU A 249 -11.71 13.95 -18.22
C LEU A 249 -11.79 14.54 -19.63
N GLY A 250 -11.60 15.85 -19.79
CA GLY A 250 -11.63 16.53 -21.08
C GLY A 250 -10.39 16.33 -21.93
N ASN A 251 -9.31 15.76 -21.38
CA ASN A 251 -8.03 15.57 -22.08
C ASN A 251 -7.50 14.13 -21.91
N PRO A 252 -8.24 13.09 -22.36
CA PRO A 252 -7.90 11.69 -22.07
C PRO A 252 -6.56 11.21 -22.65
N SER A 253 -6.06 11.82 -23.73
CA SER A 253 -4.73 11.53 -24.27
C SER A 253 -3.60 12.02 -23.34
N THR A 254 -3.84 13.14 -22.66
CA THR A 254 -2.89 13.76 -21.71
C THR A 254 -3.05 13.17 -20.31
N TYR A 255 -4.28 12.85 -19.90
CA TYR A 255 -4.60 12.28 -18.60
C TYR A 255 -5.40 10.99 -18.76
N PRO A 256 -4.77 9.90 -19.23
CA PRO A 256 -5.45 8.62 -19.32
C PRO A 256 -5.86 8.17 -17.92
N ILE A 257 -7.02 7.54 -17.79
CA ILE A 257 -7.57 6.98 -16.55
C ILE A 257 -7.73 5.46 -16.66
N ILE A 258 -8.00 4.80 -15.54
CA ILE A 258 -8.40 3.39 -15.52
C ILE A 258 -9.82 3.32 -16.10
N ASN A 259 -9.97 2.64 -17.23
CA ASN A 259 -11.24 2.51 -17.93
C ASN A 259 -11.76 1.06 -17.91
N THR A 260 -10.87 0.08 -17.76
CA THR A 260 -11.23 -1.35 -17.64
C THR A 260 -10.57 -2.00 -16.43
N SER A 261 -11.10 -3.14 -15.98
CA SER A 261 -10.54 -3.90 -14.86
C SER A 261 -9.11 -4.38 -15.11
N SER A 262 -8.72 -4.66 -16.36
CA SER A 262 -7.35 -5.06 -16.73
C SER A 262 -6.29 -3.96 -16.54
N GLU A 263 -6.74 -2.72 -16.40
CA GLU A 263 -5.91 -1.53 -16.20
C GLU A 263 -5.83 -1.10 -14.73
N SER A 264 -6.55 -1.80 -13.84
CA SER A 264 -6.50 -1.51 -12.42
C SER A 264 -5.09 -1.73 -11.87
N ALA A 265 -4.65 -0.80 -11.02
CA ALA A 265 -3.43 -0.97 -10.23
C ALA A 265 -3.71 -2.03 -9.16
N VAL A 266 -3.17 -3.23 -9.35
CA VAL A 266 -3.44 -4.38 -8.47
C VAL A 266 -2.13 -5.08 -8.13
N ILE A 267 -1.94 -5.40 -6.85
CA ILE A 267 -0.86 -6.28 -6.43
C ILE A 267 -1.36 -7.72 -6.58
N GLN A 268 -0.91 -8.40 -7.63
CA GLN A 268 -1.33 -9.77 -7.94
C GLN A 268 -0.43 -10.83 -7.30
N ALA A 269 -1.03 -11.99 -7.02
CA ALA A 269 -0.32 -13.20 -6.60
C ALA A 269 0.45 -13.82 -7.76
N ASN A 270 1.77 -13.88 -7.66
CA ASN A 270 2.61 -14.67 -8.57
C ASN A 270 3.80 -15.24 -7.79
N SER A 271 4.66 -16.03 -8.46
CA SER A 271 5.81 -16.68 -7.83
C SER A 271 6.84 -15.72 -7.22
N LEU A 272 6.82 -14.43 -7.59
CA LEU A 272 7.70 -13.39 -7.04
C LEU A 272 7.02 -12.62 -5.89
N THR A 273 5.69 -12.58 -5.85
CA THR A 273 4.88 -11.89 -4.83
C THR A 273 4.15 -12.85 -3.89
N SER A 274 4.40 -14.16 -3.97
CA SER A 274 3.69 -15.17 -3.18
C SER A 274 3.95 -15.05 -1.69
N SER A 275 5.10 -14.51 -1.28
CA SER A 275 5.40 -14.15 0.12
C SER A 275 4.63 -12.91 0.59
N LEU A 276 4.24 -12.04 -0.35
CA LEU A 276 3.46 -10.84 -0.07
C LEU A 276 1.97 -11.13 0.09
N LEU A 277 1.52 -12.34 -0.23
CA LEU A 277 0.11 -12.75 -0.11
C LEU A 277 -0.11 -13.90 0.87
N PRO A 278 -1.37 -14.15 1.27
CA PRO A 278 -1.73 -15.30 2.08
C PRO A 278 -1.19 -16.60 1.53
N SER A 279 -0.48 -17.36 2.37
CA SER A 279 -0.15 -18.76 2.04
C SER A 279 -1.42 -19.64 2.05
N ASP A 280 -2.41 -19.26 2.85
CA ASP A 280 -3.74 -19.88 2.86
C ASP A 280 -4.70 -19.17 1.89
N LYS A 281 -5.14 -19.92 0.87
CA LYS A 281 -6.13 -19.46 -0.12
C LYS A 281 -7.48 -19.08 0.49
N ASN A 282 -7.77 -19.55 1.70
CA ASN A 282 -9.00 -19.23 2.43
C ASN A 282 -8.85 -18.04 3.38
N GLU A 283 -7.65 -17.49 3.56
CA GLU A 283 -7.38 -16.44 4.56
C GLU A 283 -8.35 -15.27 4.42
N VAL A 284 -8.49 -14.73 3.20
CA VAL A 284 -9.40 -13.63 2.90
C VAL A 284 -10.86 -14.02 3.14
N ARG A 285 -11.28 -15.20 2.67
CA ARG A 285 -12.64 -15.72 2.88
C ARG A 285 -12.98 -15.83 4.37
N ASN A 286 -12.04 -16.32 5.17
CA ASN A 286 -12.22 -16.46 6.61
C ASN A 286 -12.37 -15.10 7.29
N GLY A 287 -11.78 -14.03 6.74
CA GLY A 287 -11.90 -12.67 7.26
C GLY A 287 -13.33 -12.14 7.24
N PHE A 288 -14.13 -12.55 6.23
CA PHE A 288 -15.56 -12.23 6.14
C PHE A 288 -16.42 -12.95 7.20
N GLY A 289 -15.86 -13.90 7.95
CA GLY A 289 -16.58 -14.62 9.01
C GLY A 289 -16.99 -13.77 10.21
N VAL A 290 -16.44 -12.57 10.40
CA VAL A 290 -16.74 -11.70 11.55
C VAL A 290 -18.15 -11.10 11.50
N ASN A 291 -18.65 -10.83 10.29
CA ASN A 291 -19.94 -10.21 10.03
C ASN A 291 -20.42 -10.70 8.65
N PRO A 292 -20.89 -11.96 8.56
CA PRO A 292 -21.18 -12.60 7.27
C PRO A 292 -22.49 -12.10 6.63
N PHE A 293 -23.08 -11.04 7.17
CA PHE A 293 -24.38 -10.55 6.75
C PHE A 293 -24.22 -9.55 5.61
N ALA A 294 -25.00 -9.71 4.55
CA ALA A 294 -25.18 -8.66 3.56
C ALA A 294 -26.18 -7.61 4.09
N PRO A 295 -25.96 -6.30 3.87
CA PRO A 295 -26.92 -5.28 4.28
C PRO A 295 -28.28 -5.49 3.61
N GLY A 296 -29.36 -5.56 4.39
CA GLY A 296 -30.71 -5.80 3.87
C GLY A 296 -31.13 -4.79 2.78
N LYS A 297 -30.77 -3.51 2.95
CA LYS A 297 -31.00 -2.47 1.94
C LYS A 297 -30.28 -2.75 0.62
N MET A 298 -29.03 -3.23 0.68
CA MET A 298 -28.26 -3.56 -0.51
C MET A 298 -28.88 -4.75 -1.26
N VAL A 299 -29.22 -5.82 -0.53
CA VAL A 299 -29.77 -7.03 -1.15
C VAL A 299 -31.21 -6.83 -1.64
N ASN A 300 -32.10 -6.36 -0.76
CA ASN A 300 -33.54 -6.36 -1.02
C ASN A 300 -34.02 -5.13 -1.78
N ASP A 301 -33.42 -3.97 -1.55
CA ASP A 301 -33.92 -2.70 -2.09
C ASP A 301 -33.11 -2.21 -3.31
N ILE A 302 -31.89 -2.73 -3.51
CA ILE A 302 -31.00 -2.31 -4.60
C ILE A 302 -30.74 -3.46 -5.58
N MET A 303 -30.16 -4.57 -5.12
CA MET A 303 -29.75 -5.68 -6.00
C MET A 303 -30.96 -6.44 -6.56
N LEU A 304 -31.89 -6.87 -5.69
CA LEU A 304 -33.06 -7.65 -6.10
C LEU A 304 -33.95 -6.91 -7.12
N PRO A 305 -34.33 -5.62 -6.93
CA PRO A 305 -35.15 -4.91 -7.92
C PRO A 305 -34.40 -4.64 -9.23
N SER A 306 -33.06 -4.63 -9.19
CA SER A 306 -32.21 -4.42 -10.37
C SER A 306 -31.92 -5.71 -11.13
N ASN A 307 -32.40 -6.87 -10.67
CA ASN A 307 -32.01 -8.20 -11.17
C ASN A 307 -30.49 -8.41 -11.20
N ASP A 308 -29.79 -7.88 -10.20
CA ASP A 308 -28.35 -8.08 -10.04
C ASP A 308 -28.12 -9.51 -9.51
N LEU A 309 -27.65 -10.40 -10.39
CA LEU A 309 -27.45 -11.81 -10.10
C LEU A 309 -26.26 -11.98 -9.15
N VAL A 310 -26.53 -12.49 -7.94
CA VAL A 310 -25.53 -12.90 -6.94
C VAL A 310 -24.68 -14.07 -7.44
#